data_AF-A0A2P5MFP2-F1
#
_entry.id   AF-A0A2P5MFP2-F1
#
_cell.length_a   1.000
_cell.length_b   1.000
_cell.length_c   1.000
_cell.angle_alpha   90.00
_cell.angle_beta   90.00
_cell.angle_gamma   90.00
#
_symmetry.space_group_name_H-M   'P 1'
#
loop_
_entity.id
_entity.type
_entity.pdbx_description
1 polymer ?
#
loop_
_entity_poly.entity_id
_entity_poly.type
_entity_poly.pdbx_seq_one_letter_code
_entity_poly.pdbx_strand_id
1 'polypeptide(L)'
;MTQQLARLAEIAKEQRRLAEEAEHILSGFNDASRVTQNEKPDRVLTTAQAAKIARRSYSSLYRDALSRGIGWKLPTGVWQFSESALHDFLSLEKHGRGEVGEGGGEVGDGAPLPLSNDRAHADRETE
;
A
#
# COMPACT_ATOMS: atom_id res chain seq x y z
N MET A 1 45.27 0.18 -49.16
CA MET A 1 45.53 -0.07 -47.72
C MET A 1 44.93 1.00 -46.80
N THR A 2 44.80 2.27 -47.23
CA THR A 2 44.30 3.39 -46.39
C THR A 2 42.81 3.31 -46.03
N GLN A 3 41.95 2.82 -46.92
CA GLN A 3 40.50 2.68 -46.62
C GLN A 3 40.20 1.69 -45.48
N GLN A 4 40.99 0.62 -45.36
CA GLN A 4 40.78 -0.39 -44.32
C GLN A 4 41.18 0.14 -42.94
N LEU A 5 42.23 0.96 -42.87
CA LEU A 5 42.64 1.65 -41.65
C LEU A 5 41.62 2.71 -41.22
N ALA A 6 41.06 3.47 -42.17
CA ALA A 6 40.00 4.43 -41.87
C ALA A 6 38.73 3.76 -41.31
N ARG A 7 38.34 2.61 -41.85
CA ARG A 7 37.19 1.84 -41.35
C ARG A 7 37.41 1.31 -39.94
N LEU A 8 38.63 0.87 -39.62
CA LEU A 8 38.98 0.41 -38.27
C LEU A 8 38.97 1.56 -37.24
N ALA A 9 39.40 2.76 -37.64
CA ALA A 9 39.36 3.94 -36.77
C ALA A 9 37.91 4.36 -36.43
N GLU A 10 37.00 4.31 -37.40
CA GLU A 10 35.58 4.59 -37.16
C GLU A 10 34.92 3.56 -36.25
N ILE A 11 35.25 2.27 -36.41
CA ILE A 11 34.77 1.21 -35.51
C ILE A 11 35.28 1.42 -34.08
N ALA A 12 36.56 1.78 -33.91
CA ALA A 12 37.13 2.05 -32.59
C ALA A 12 36.47 3.25 -31.90
N LYS A 13 36.13 4.29 -32.67
CA LYS A 13 35.43 5.47 -32.17
C LYS A 13 34.01 5.13 -31.71
N GLU A 14 33.29 4.30 -32.47
CA GLU A 14 31.95 3.87 -32.11
C GLU A 14 31.95 2.96 -30.87
N GLN A 15 32.91 2.03 -30.77
CA GLN A 15 33.05 1.19 -29.58
C GLN A 15 33.32 2.00 -28.31
N ARG A 16 34.14 3.05 -28.41
CA ARG A 16 34.39 3.95 -27.29
C ARG A 16 33.13 4.70 -26.86
N ARG A 17 32.35 5.20 -27.81
CA ARG A 17 31.07 5.87 -27.53
C ARG A 17 30.09 4.92 -26.83
N LEU A 18 29.96 3.68 -27.31
CA LEU A 18 29.10 2.67 -26.69
C LEU A 18 29.55 2.30 -25.27
N ALA A 19 30.87 2.25 -25.03
CA ALA A 19 31.41 2.01 -23.69
C ALA A 19 31.08 3.17 -22.73
N GLU A 20 31.25 4.42 -23.16
CA GLU A 20 30.92 5.61 -22.37
C GLU A 20 29.40 5.67 -22.05
N GLU A 21 28.54 5.29 -22.99
CA GLU A 21 27.09 5.21 -22.79
C GLU A 21 26.69 4.08 -21.82
N ALA A 22 27.35 2.91 -21.93
CA ALA A 22 27.14 1.80 -21.01
C ALA A 22 27.57 2.15 -19.58
N GLU A 23 28.72 2.83 -19.40
CA GLU A 23 29.17 3.31 -18.09
C GLU A 23 28.14 4.28 -17.49
N HIS A 24 27.63 5.24 -18.27
CA HIS A 24 26.62 6.18 -17.80
C HIS A 24 25.34 5.49 -17.30
N ILE A 25 24.85 4.49 -18.06
CA ILE A 25 23.69 3.68 -17.67
C ILE A 25 23.96 2.90 -16.38
N LEU A 26 25.14 2.27 -16.27
CA LEU A 26 25.54 1.50 -15.08
C LEU A 26 25.68 2.38 -13.84
N SER A 27 26.24 3.59 -13.96
CA SER A 27 26.31 4.55 -12.85
C SER A 27 24.91 4.98 -12.37
N GLY A 28 23.98 5.26 -13.27
CA GLY A 28 22.60 5.59 -12.90
C GLY A 28 21.87 4.44 -12.22
N PHE A 29 22.17 3.19 -12.59
CA PHE A 29 21.57 2.01 -11.97
C PHE A 29 22.09 1.79 -10.53
N ASN A 30 23.36 2.08 -10.28
CA ASN A 30 23.96 1.93 -8.95
C ASN A 30 23.38 2.94 -7.94
N ASP A 31 23.08 4.16 -8.37
CA ASP A 31 22.42 5.15 -7.51
C ASP A 31 20.95 4.80 -7.24
N ALA A 32 20.19 4.30 -8.23
CA ALA A 32 18.82 3.83 -8.02
C ALA A 32 18.75 2.58 -7.11
N SER A 33 19.75 1.70 -7.19
CA SER A 33 19.87 0.50 -6.35
C SER A 33 20.22 0.83 -4.90
N ARG A 34 20.95 1.93 -4.66
CA ARG A 34 21.30 2.39 -3.30
C ARG A 34 20.13 3.05 -2.57
N VAL A 35 19.24 3.72 -3.30
CA VAL A 35 18.02 4.32 -2.72
C VAL A 35 17.05 3.25 -2.23
N THR A 36 16.98 2.11 -2.91
CA THR A 36 16.04 1.00 -2.57
C THR A 36 16.56 0.04 -1.50
N GLN A 37 17.86 0.04 -1.16
CA GLN A 37 18.43 -0.85 -0.15
C GLN A 37 18.22 -0.39 1.31
N ASN A 38 17.76 0.85 1.53
CA ASN A 38 17.61 1.42 2.86
C ASN A 38 16.15 1.41 3.38
N GLU A 39 15.20 0.98 2.55
CA GLU A 39 13.84 0.73 2.98
C GLU A 39 13.78 -0.65 3.61
N LYS A 40 13.36 -0.71 4.88
CA LYS A 40 13.08 -2.00 5.54
C LYS A 40 12.13 -2.79 4.64
N PRO A 41 12.35 -4.10 4.43
CA PRO A 41 11.43 -4.90 3.64
C PRO A 41 10.04 -4.77 4.26
N ASP A 42 9.10 -4.30 3.47
CA ASP A 42 7.74 -4.07 3.94
C ASP A 42 7.13 -5.39 4.42
N ARG A 43 6.59 -5.36 5.64
CA ARG A 43 6.11 -6.56 6.29
C ARG A 43 4.72 -6.87 5.78
N VAL A 44 4.53 -8.11 5.33
CA VAL A 44 3.23 -8.58 4.88
C VAL A 44 2.40 -9.08 6.07
N LEU A 45 1.17 -8.56 6.17
CA LEU A 45 0.21 -8.87 7.21
C LEU A 45 -0.92 -9.75 6.67
N THR A 46 -1.39 -10.67 7.50
CA THR A 46 -2.67 -11.38 7.27
C THR A 46 -3.86 -10.47 7.57
N THR A 47 -5.04 -10.80 7.06
CA THR A 47 -6.28 -10.05 7.36
C THR A 47 -6.49 -9.86 8.87
N ALA A 48 -6.28 -10.89 9.68
CA ALA A 48 -6.49 -10.81 11.12
C ALA A 48 -5.52 -9.82 11.79
N GLN A 49 -4.26 -9.81 11.35
CA GLN A 49 -3.25 -8.87 11.84
C GLN A 49 -3.57 -7.43 11.41
N ALA A 50 -3.90 -7.22 10.14
CA ALA A 50 -4.29 -5.92 9.61
C ALA A 50 -5.54 -5.37 10.33
N ALA A 51 -6.54 -6.22 10.59
CA ALA A 51 -7.75 -5.85 11.33
C ALA A 51 -7.47 -5.45 12.77
N LYS A 52 -6.55 -6.14 13.45
CA LYS A 52 -6.12 -5.79 14.79
C LYS A 52 -5.42 -4.42 14.83
N ILE A 53 -4.57 -4.13 13.84
CA ILE A 53 -3.84 -2.86 13.75
C ILE A 53 -4.81 -1.70 13.41
N ALA A 54 -5.65 -1.88 12.39
CA ALA A 54 -6.62 -0.87 11.97
C ALA A 54 -7.80 -0.70 12.92
N ARG A 55 -8.03 -1.67 13.83
CA ARG A 55 -9.23 -1.76 14.69
C ARG A 55 -10.52 -1.71 13.87
N ARG A 56 -10.52 -2.38 12.71
CA ARG A 56 -11.63 -2.40 11.74
C ARG A 56 -12.15 -3.81 11.51
N SER A 57 -13.38 -3.90 11.01
CA SER A 57 -13.94 -5.16 10.53
C SER A 57 -13.25 -5.61 9.24
N TYR A 58 -13.26 -6.93 8.98
CA TYR A 58 -12.64 -7.50 7.79
C TYR A 58 -13.25 -6.95 6.50
N SER A 59 -14.58 -6.79 6.46
CA SER A 59 -15.28 -6.23 5.31
C SER A 59 -14.85 -4.81 4.99
N SER A 60 -14.63 -3.96 6.00
CA SER A 60 -14.11 -2.60 5.78
C SER A 60 -12.71 -2.66 5.18
N LEU A 61 -11.84 -3.50 5.76
CA LEU A 61 -10.46 -3.67 5.30
C LEU A 61 -10.38 -4.14 3.85
N TYR A 62 -11.27 -5.03 3.40
CA TYR A 62 -11.30 -5.45 2.01
C TYR A 62 -11.72 -4.32 1.07
N ARG A 63 -12.69 -3.49 1.47
CA ARG A 63 -13.07 -2.30 0.69
C ARG A 63 -11.94 -1.28 0.63
N ASP A 64 -11.25 -1.08 1.76
CA ASP A 64 -10.10 -0.18 1.85
C ASP A 64 -8.95 -0.70 0.97
N ALA A 65 -8.67 -2.00 0.97
CA ALA A 65 -7.68 -2.61 0.07
C ALA A 65 -8.00 -2.42 -1.41
N LEU A 66 -9.26 -2.62 -1.81
CA LEU A 66 -9.69 -2.42 -3.20
C LEU A 66 -9.64 -0.96 -3.65
N SER A 67 -9.98 -0.02 -2.76
CA SER A 67 -10.07 1.40 -3.11
C SER A 67 -8.76 2.17 -2.95
N ARG A 68 -7.90 1.75 -2.03
CA ARG A 68 -6.68 2.46 -1.65
C ARG A 68 -5.39 1.70 -1.98
N GLY A 69 -5.50 0.43 -2.40
CA GLY A 69 -4.34 -0.39 -2.72
C GLY A 69 -3.50 -0.81 -1.51
N ILE A 70 -4.05 -0.76 -0.29
CA ILE A 70 -3.33 -1.13 0.95
C ILE A 70 -3.13 -2.65 1.13
N GLY A 71 -3.68 -3.45 0.22
CA GLY A 71 -3.56 -4.91 0.24
C GLY A 71 -3.99 -5.55 -1.08
N TRP A 72 -3.66 -6.82 -1.23
CA TRP A 72 -3.93 -7.61 -2.44
C TRP A 72 -4.44 -9.01 -2.09
N LYS A 73 -5.13 -9.61 -3.06
CA LYS A 73 -5.64 -10.98 -2.95
C LYS A 73 -4.73 -11.92 -3.73
N LEU A 74 -4.22 -12.95 -3.06
CA LEU A 74 -3.43 -14.00 -3.69
C LEU A 74 -4.30 -14.91 -4.57
N PRO A 75 -3.71 -15.64 -5.53
CA PRO A 75 -4.44 -16.65 -6.32
C PRO A 75 -5.12 -17.73 -5.47
N THR A 76 -4.59 -18.02 -4.30
CA THR A 76 -5.18 -18.94 -3.31
C THR A 76 -6.46 -18.41 -2.66
N GLY A 77 -6.82 -17.15 -2.92
CA GLY A 77 -7.97 -16.48 -2.34
C GLY A 77 -7.70 -15.76 -1.02
N VAL A 78 -6.51 -15.93 -0.45
CA VAL A 78 -6.09 -15.28 0.81
C VAL A 78 -5.72 -13.82 0.57
N TRP A 79 -6.14 -12.95 1.48
CA TRP A 79 -5.77 -11.54 1.47
C TRP A 79 -4.48 -11.28 2.25
N GLN A 80 -3.65 -10.41 1.70
CA GLN A 80 -2.43 -9.91 2.30
C GLN A 80 -2.43 -8.38 2.27
N PHE A 81 -1.80 -7.77 3.26
CA PHE A 81 -1.76 -6.33 3.44
C PHE A 81 -0.32 -5.89 3.68
N SER A 82 0.03 -4.73 3.13
CA SER A 82 1.29 -4.05 3.41
C SER A 82 1.21 -3.37 4.78
N GLU A 83 2.18 -3.58 5.66
CA GLU A 83 2.21 -2.92 6.96
C GLU A 83 2.43 -1.41 6.79
N SER A 84 3.35 -0.99 5.91
CA SER A 84 3.60 0.43 5.64
C SER A 84 2.38 1.11 5.03
N ALA A 85 1.77 0.56 3.97
CA ALA A 85 0.62 1.15 3.32
C ALA A 85 -0.60 1.23 4.27
N LEU A 86 -0.76 0.24 5.17
CA LEU A 86 -1.81 0.27 6.18
C LEU A 86 -1.57 1.41 7.18
N HIS A 87 -0.33 1.61 7.64
CA HIS A 87 0.00 2.70 8.54
C HIS A 87 -0.16 4.07 7.88
N ASP A 88 0.27 4.21 6.64
CA ASP A 88 0.12 5.45 5.87
C ASP A 88 -1.35 5.80 5.69
N PHE A 89 -2.18 4.83 5.29
CA PHE A 89 -3.63 4.99 5.19
C PHE A 89 -4.27 5.45 6.51
N LEU A 90 -3.92 4.82 7.62
CA LEU A 90 -4.43 5.18 8.94
C LEU A 90 -3.94 6.57 9.41
N SER A 91 -2.77 7.01 8.97
CA SER A 91 -2.25 8.35 9.30
C SER A 91 -2.94 9.47 8.52
N LEU A 92 -3.31 9.21 7.27
CA LEU A 92 -4.08 10.11 6.41
C LEU A 92 -5.52 10.26 6.92
N GLU A 93 -6.16 9.17 7.37
CA GLU A 93 -7.52 9.24 7.95
C GLU A 93 -7.60 10.08 9.23
N LYS A 94 -6.53 10.13 10.03
CA LYS A 94 -6.50 10.94 11.26
C LYS A 94 -6.55 12.43 10.98
N HIS A 95 -6.00 12.89 9.85
CA HIS A 95 -5.99 14.31 9.49
C HIS A 95 -7.31 14.78 8.86
N GLY A 96 -8.17 13.88 8.36
CA GLY A 96 -9.47 14.23 7.80
C GLY A 96 -10.59 14.45 8.83
N ARG A 97 -10.30 14.34 10.14
CA ARG A 97 -11.31 14.37 11.22
C ARG A 97 -11.09 15.54 12.20
N GLY A 98 -10.52 16.64 11.72
CA GLY A 98 -10.27 17.84 12.52
C GLY A 98 -10.50 19.10 11.70
N GLU A 99 -11.77 19.46 11.49
CA GLU A 99 -12.27 20.83 11.36
C GLU A 99 -13.81 20.77 11.35
N VAL A 100 -14.40 20.58 12.53
CA VAL A 100 -15.75 21.07 12.82
C VAL A 100 -15.56 21.99 14.01
N GLY A 101 -15.80 23.28 13.77
CA GLY A 101 -15.38 24.39 14.61
C GLY A 101 -15.91 24.35 16.03
N GLU A 102 -15.20 25.13 16.84
CA GLU A 102 -15.54 25.53 18.20
C GLU A 102 -17.03 25.93 18.32
N GLY A 103 -17.68 25.36 19.32
CA GLY A 103 -19.04 25.69 19.72
C GLY A 103 -19.29 25.17 21.12
N GLY A 104 -18.69 25.84 22.11
CA GLY A 104 -19.12 25.69 23.50
C GLY A 104 -20.56 26.18 23.62
N GLY A 105 -21.44 25.35 24.20
CA GLY A 105 -22.82 25.74 24.40
C GLY A 105 -23.72 24.56 24.75
N GLU A 106 -23.90 24.37 26.06
CA GLU A 106 -25.15 23.96 26.69
C GLU A 106 -25.61 22.49 26.63
N VAL A 107 -25.84 21.97 27.84
CA VAL A 107 -26.55 20.75 28.19
C VAL A 107 -28.03 20.93 27.83
N GLY A 108 -28.64 19.98 27.12
CA GLY A 108 -30.06 20.02 26.80
C GLY A 108 -30.67 18.64 26.51
N ASP A 109 -31.26 18.06 27.56
CA ASP A 109 -32.46 17.22 27.60
C ASP A 109 -32.64 16.00 26.65
N GLY A 110 -32.43 14.81 27.22
CA GLY A 110 -33.52 13.86 27.48
C GLY A 110 -34.43 13.37 26.35
N ALA A 111 -34.05 12.27 25.68
CA ALA A 111 -34.95 11.12 25.47
C ALA A 111 -34.15 9.87 25.04
N PRO A 112 -34.30 8.71 25.72
CA PRO A 112 -33.61 7.47 25.36
C PRO A 112 -34.29 6.79 24.16
N LEU A 113 -33.50 6.39 23.15
CA LEU A 113 -33.97 5.48 22.11
C LEU A 113 -34.23 4.10 22.75
N PRO A 114 -35.45 3.54 22.66
CA PRO A 114 -35.76 2.26 23.27
C PRO A 114 -35.04 1.12 22.55
N LEU A 115 -34.33 0.33 23.37
CA LEU A 115 -33.84 -1.01 23.03
C LEU A 115 -35.04 -1.90 22.66
N SER A 116 -35.05 -2.44 21.44
CA SER A 116 -35.83 -3.62 21.12
C SER A 116 -34.85 -4.71 20.68
N ASN A 117 -34.45 -5.51 21.66
CA ASN A 117 -33.82 -6.80 21.45
C ASN A 117 -34.56 -7.79 22.36
N ASP A 118 -35.50 -8.55 21.80
CA ASP A 118 -36.01 -9.82 22.32
C ASP A 118 -36.76 -10.46 21.12
N ARG A 119 -36.25 -11.50 20.46
CA ARG A 119 -36.16 -12.91 20.88
C ARG A 119 -37.16 -13.74 20.08
N ALA A 120 -36.62 -14.55 19.17
CA ALA A 120 -37.22 -15.82 18.78
C ALA A 120 -36.08 -16.83 18.57
N HIS A 121 -35.78 -17.54 19.66
CA HIS A 121 -35.05 -18.80 19.63
C HIS A 121 -35.96 -19.90 19.06
N ALA A 122 -35.35 -20.80 18.30
CA ALA A 122 -35.56 -22.25 18.28
C ALA A 122 -36.95 -22.84 17.99
N ASP A 123 -37.03 -23.59 16.89
CA ASP A 123 -37.50 -24.98 16.76
C ASP A 123 -37.50 -25.30 15.24
N ARG A 124 -37.15 -26.47 14.70
CA ARG A 124 -37.11 -27.83 15.21
C ARG A 124 -36.36 -28.71 14.17
N GLU A 125 -35.56 -29.66 14.64
CA GLU A 125 -35.19 -30.84 13.85
C GLU A 125 -36.38 -31.84 13.80
N THR A 126 -36.29 -32.81 12.89
CA THR A 126 -37.09 -34.04 12.68
C THR A 126 -38.41 -33.92 11.90
N GLU A 127 -38.37 -34.39 10.65
CA GLU A 127 -39.09 -35.60 10.21
C GLU A 127 -38.18 -36.44 9.28
#